data_AF-A0A941VZZ9-F1
#
_entry.id   AF-A0A941VZZ9-F1
#
_cell.length_a   1.000
_cell.length_b   1.000
_cell.length_c   1.000
_cell.angle_alpha   90.00
_cell.angle_beta   90.00
_cell.angle_gamma   90.00
#
_symmetry.space_group_name_H-M   'P 1'
#
loop_
_entity.id
_entity.type
_entity.pdbx_description
1 polymer ?
#
loop_
_entity_poly.entity_id
_entity_poly.type
_entity_poly.pdbx_seq_one_letter_code
_entity_poly.pdbx_strand_id
1 'polypeptide(L)'
;MRNYKLTHGRMFTSGEDAGRQRYAVLGSSVPGMLNVNPGAIIGQTIQIRGQPFEVIGVLEPKGSQGPWANPDEQILIPLKTAQYRIFGTDRLRSISVAIKEGVSLDQGMVDIERIMRREHKIRPGGENDFQIRNQQEILATQQQTTQTFGVLLGSIAAVSLLVGGIGIMNIMLVSVTERTREIGIRKALGATPFNIMFQFLIESLVLCLAGGGLGILLGWGASTLMSTKFGWNTAIDSTAVVVAFAFSAAVGLFFGLWPARRAATLNTIDALRYE
;
A
#
# COMPACT_ATOMS: atom_id res chain seq x y z
N MET A 1 -18.91 -13.91 1.28
CA MET A 1 -19.21 -13.76 -0.17
C MET A 1 -18.26 -12.75 -0.79
N ARG A 2 -17.87 -12.89 -2.06
CA ARG A 2 -17.39 -11.74 -2.84
C ARG A 2 -18.57 -10.79 -2.95
N ASN A 3 -18.75 -9.93 -1.96
CA ASN A 3 -19.92 -9.09 -1.76
C ASN A 3 -19.96 -8.02 -2.86
N TYR A 4 -20.33 -8.43 -4.07
CA TYR A 4 -20.41 -7.59 -5.24
C TYR A 4 -21.63 -6.70 -5.08
N LYS A 5 -21.37 -5.44 -4.74
CA LYS A 5 -22.36 -4.39 -4.80
C LYS A 5 -22.45 -3.88 -6.23
N LEU A 6 -23.62 -3.37 -6.60
CA LEU A 6 -23.87 -2.80 -7.92
C LEU A 6 -23.88 -1.28 -7.79
N THR A 7 -23.20 -0.60 -8.71
CA THR A 7 -23.34 0.84 -8.90
C THR A 7 -24.66 1.14 -9.59
N HIS A 8 -24.97 0.38 -10.65
CA HIS A 8 -26.19 0.56 -11.44
C HIS A 8 -26.77 -0.78 -11.90
N GLY A 9 -28.09 -0.81 -12.11
CA GLY A 9 -28.81 -1.98 -12.60
C GLY A 9 -29.06 -3.05 -11.53
N ARG A 10 -29.03 -4.32 -11.93
CA ARG A 10 -29.34 -5.47 -11.05
C ARG A 10 -28.48 -6.70 -11.36
N MET A 11 -28.47 -7.64 -10.42
CA MET A 11 -27.88 -8.97 -10.64
C MET A 11 -28.88 -9.89 -11.37
N PHE A 12 -28.35 -10.98 -11.94
CA PHE A 12 -29.14 -12.06 -12.51
C PHE A 12 -29.93 -12.81 -11.44
N THR A 13 -31.15 -13.20 -11.80
CA THR A 13 -32.02 -14.06 -10.98
C THR A 13 -31.78 -15.54 -11.29
N SER A 14 -32.18 -16.43 -10.39
CA SER A 14 -32.10 -17.89 -10.60
C SER A 14 -32.92 -18.36 -11.81
N GLY A 15 -34.05 -17.71 -12.09
CA GLY A 15 -34.88 -18.00 -13.27
C GLY A 15 -34.18 -17.64 -14.58
N GLU A 16 -33.43 -16.53 -14.61
CA GLU A 16 -32.68 -16.10 -15.79
C GLU A 16 -31.47 -16.99 -16.08
N ASP A 17 -30.78 -17.46 -15.03
CA ASP A 17 -29.73 -18.46 -15.17
C ASP A 17 -30.31 -19.80 -15.66
N ALA A 18 -31.44 -20.25 -15.09
CA ALA A 18 -32.12 -21.45 -15.55
C ALA A 18 -32.58 -21.35 -17.02
N GLY A 19 -33.12 -20.19 -17.41
CA GLY A 19 -33.57 -19.88 -18.78
C GLY A 19 -32.44 -19.62 -19.78
N ARG A 20 -31.18 -19.67 -19.35
CA ARG A 20 -29.99 -19.40 -20.19
C ARG A 20 -30.08 -18.03 -20.89
N GLN A 21 -30.58 -17.03 -20.17
CA GLN A 21 -30.71 -15.67 -20.68
C GLN A 21 -29.34 -15.08 -21.03
N ARG A 22 -29.32 -14.23 -22.05
CA ARG A 22 -28.09 -13.60 -22.54
C ARG A 22 -27.87 -12.26 -21.86
N TYR A 23 -27.70 -12.31 -20.53
CA TYR A 23 -27.42 -11.13 -19.74
C TYR A 23 -25.97 -11.04 -19.33
N ALA A 24 -25.45 -9.81 -19.22
CA ALA A 24 -24.12 -9.50 -18.75
C ALA A 24 -24.17 -8.46 -17.62
N VAL A 25 -23.32 -8.65 -16.62
CA VAL A 25 -23.02 -7.65 -15.58
C VAL A 25 -21.54 -7.29 -15.70
N LEU A 26 -21.24 -6.01 -15.79
CA LEU A 26 -19.90 -5.51 -16.09
C LEU A 26 -19.17 -5.09 -14.81
N GLY A 27 -17.85 -5.29 -14.77
CA GLY A 27 -16.97 -4.63 -13.82
C GLY A 27 -16.94 -3.12 -14.04
N SER A 28 -16.59 -2.35 -13.00
CA SER A 28 -16.67 -0.89 -13.01
C SER A 28 -15.76 -0.22 -14.06
N SER A 29 -14.67 -0.86 -14.48
CA SER A 29 -13.72 -0.31 -15.46
C SER A 29 -14.14 -0.56 -16.91
N VAL A 30 -14.97 -1.58 -17.16
CA VAL A 30 -15.36 -1.99 -18.52
C VAL A 30 -16.10 -0.89 -19.29
N PRO A 31 -17.07 -0.14 -18.71
CA PRO A 31 -17.71 0.97 -19.42
C PRO A 31 -16.71 2.04 -19.88
N GLY A 32 -15.72 2.35 -19.04
CA GLY A 32 -14.64 3.30 -19.36
C GLY A 32 -13.78 2.83 -20.54
N MET A 33 -13.47 1.53 -20.61
CA MET A 33 -12.74 0.95 -21.75
C MET A 33 -13.52 1.03 -23.07
N LEU A 34 -14.85 1.05 -22.99
CA LEU A 34 -15.73 1.19 -24.15
C LEU A 34 -16.05 2.65 -24.49
N ASN A 35 -15.49 3.62 -23.75
CA ASN A 35 -15.81 5.05 -23.84
C ASN A 35 -17.32 5.35 -23.64
N VAL A 36 -17.99 4.58 -22.77
CA VAL A 36 -19.41 4.75 -22.46
C VAL A 36 -19.60 5.05 -20.97
N ASN A 37 -20.54 5.92 -20.64
CA ASN A 37 -20.90 6.20 -19.26
C ASN A 37 -21.51 4.93 -18.60
N PRO A 38 -21.09 4.55 -17.37
CA PRO A 38 -21.63 3.38 -16.66
C PRO A 38 -23.16 3.30 -16.56
N GLY A 39 -23.87 4.43 -16.51
CA GLY A 39 -25.33 4.43 -16.48
C GLY A 39 -25.97 4.17 -17.84
N ALA A 40 -25.34 4.62 -18.92
CA ALA A 40 -25.89 4.57 -20.29
C ALA A 40 -25.69 3.21 -20.98
N ILE A 41 -24.79 2.37 -20.45
CA ILE A 41 -24.51 1.03 -21.01
C ILE A 41 -25.60 0.00 -20.63
N ILE A 42 -26.45 0.30 -19.65
CA ILE A 42 -27.53 -0.61 -19.23
C ILE A 42 -28.58 -0.70 -20.35
N GLY A 43 -29.02 -1.92 -20.66
CA GLY A 43 -29.91 -2.23 -21.77
C GLY A 43 -29.22 -2.29 -23.13
N GLN A 44 -27.94 -1.91 -23.22
CA GLN A 44 -27.17 -2.06 -24.45
C GLN A 44 -26.70 -3.50 -24.64
N THR A 45 -26.49 -3.88 -25.89
CA THR A 45 -25.97 -5.21 -26.23
C THR A 45 -24.47 -5.15 -26.51
N ILE A 46 -23.71 -6.02 -25.84
CA ILE A 46 -22.28 -6.23 -26.07
C ILE A 46 -22.02 -7.61 -26.68
N GLN A 47 -20.93 -7.73 -27.42
CA GLN A 47 -20.53 -9.00 -28.04
C GLN A 47 -19.48 -9.71 -27.17
N ILE A 48 -19.80 -10.91 -26.69
CA ILE A 48 -18.87 -11.77 -25.94
C ILE A 48 -18.61 -13.01 -26.79
N ARG A 49 -17.38 -13.18 -27.28
CA ARG A 49 -16.99 -14.27 -28.21
C ARG A 49 -17.95 -14.40 -29.41
N GLY A 50 -18.37 -13.27 -29.99
CA GLY A 50 -19.25 -13.23 -31.16
C GLY A 50 -20.73 -13.51 -30.87
N GLN A 51 -21.14 -13.55 -29.60
CA GLN A 51 -22.54 -13.67 -29.21
C GLN A 51 -23.05 -12.42 -28.50
N PRO A 52 -24.28 -11.95 -28.80
CA PRO A 52 -24.86 -10.76 -28.19
C PRO A 52 -25.36 -11.05 -26.77
N PHE A 53 -24.98 -10.18 -25.82
CA PHE A 53 -25.45 -10.15 -24.44
C PHE A 53 -25.95 -8.76 -24.08
N GLU A 54 -27.13 -8.66 -23.49
CA GLU A 54 -27.69 -7.42 -22.96
C GLU A 54 -27.10 -7.13 -21.58
N VAL A 55 -26.65 -5.89 -21.36
CA VAL A 55 -26.05 -5.46 -20.11
C VAL A 55 -27.14 -5.05 -19.12
N ILE A 56 -27.22 -5.72 -17.98
CA ILE A 56 -28.27 -5.49 -16.96
C ILE A 56 -27.74 -4.83 -15.68
N GLY A 57 -26.42 -4.67 -15.55
CA GLY A 57 -25.83 -4.02 -14.38
C GLY A 57 -24.32 -3.77 -14.49
N VAL A 58 -23.84 -2.88 -13.62
CA VAL A 58 -22.44 -2.51 -13.46
C VAL A 58 -22.07 -2.59 -11.98
N LEU A 59 -20.97 -3.28 -11.68
CA LEU A 59 -20.46 -3.49 -10.32
C LEU A 59 -19.89 -2.20 -9.72
N GLU A 60 -19.87 -2.13 -8.39
CA GLU A 60 -19.15 -1.11 -7.62
C GLU A 60 -17.64 -1.37 -7.73
N PRO A 61 -16.81 -0.32 -7.89
CA PRO A 61 -15.36 -0.47 -7.93
C PRO A 61 -14.86 -1.09 -6.63
N LYS A 62 -14.13 -2.20 -6.75
CA LYS A 62 -13.54 -2.91 -5.61
C LYS A 62 -12.03 -2.68 -5.53
N GLY A 63 -11.42 -2.18 -6.60
CA GLY A 63 -9.98 -1.96 -6.71
C GLY A 63 -9.25 -3.22 -7.18
N SER A 64 -8.14 -2.99 -7.88
CA SER A 64 -7.26 -4.05 -8.37
C SER A 64 -6.51 -4.72 -7.21
N GLN A 65 -6.56 -6.05 -7.13
CA GLN A 65 -5.77 -6.85 -6.18
C GLN A 65 -4.43 -7.30 -6.76
N GLY A 66 -3.96 -6.63 -7.82
CA GLY A 66 -2.68 -6.86 -8.47
C GLY A 66 -2.78 -6.97 -9.99
N PRO A 67 -1.64 -7.08 -10.69
CA PRO A 67 -1.59 -7.05 -12.16
C PRO A 67 -2.32 -8.22 -12.85
N TRP A 68 -2.51 -9.33 -12.14
CA TRP A 68 -2.92 -10.60 -12.73
C TRP A 68 -4.43 -10.87 -12.64
N ALA A 69 -5.16 -10.13 -11.80
CA ALA A 69 -6.60 -10.28 -11.65
C ALA A 69 -7.23 -8.97 -11.15
N ASN A 70 -7.87 -8.24 -12.07
CA ASN A 70 -8.65 -7.06 -11.74
C ASN A 70 -10.16 -7.40 -11.72
N PRO A 71 -10.81 -7.46 -10.54
CA PRO A 71 -12.26 -7.66 -10.45
C PRO A 71 -13.06 -6.57 -11.17
N ASP A 72 -12.48 -5.39 -11.38
CA ASP A 72 -13.15 -4.25 -12.00
C ASP A 72 -13.16 -4.34 -13.54
N GLU A 73 -12.37 -5.24 -14.13
CA GLU A 73 -12.32 -5.51 -15.58
C GLU A 73 -13.05 -6.79 -15.99
N GLN A 74 -13.66 -7.50 -15.04
CA GLN A 74 -14.35 -8.77 -15.33
C GLN A 74 -15.75 -8.55 -15.91
N ILE A 75 -16.23 -9.51 -16.71
CA ILE A 75 -17.63 -9.56 -17.17
C ILE A 75 -18.26 -10.83 -16.61
N LEU A 76 -19.40 -10.68 -15.94
CA LEU A 76 -20.18 -11.77 -15.37
C LEU A 76 -21.35 -12.10 -16.28
N ILE A 77 -21.53 -13.39 -16.57
CA ILE A 77 -22.68 -13.93 -17.31
C ILE A 77 -23.27 -15.11 -16.54
N PRO A 78 -24.56 -15.46 -16.73
CA PRO A 78 -25.15 -16.62 -16.08
C PRO A 78 -24.40 -17.91 -16.39
N LEU A 79 -24.25 -18.77 -15.38
CA LEU A 79 -23.42 -19.98 -15.43
C LEU A 79 -23.90 -20.94 -16.52
N LYS A 80 -25.20 -21.20 -16.60
CA LYS A 80 -25.73 -22.12 -17.62
C LYS A 80 -25.57 -21.56 -19.03
N THR A 81 -25.68 -20.24 -19.19
CA THR A 81 -25.43 -19.56 -20.47
C THR A 81 -23.98 -19.72 -20.88
N ALA A 82 -23.04 -19.56 -19.94
CA ALA A 82 -21.61 -19.74 -20.17
C ALA A 82 -21.27 -21.19 -20.58
N GLN A 83 -21.77 -22.18 -19.82
CA GLN A 83 -21.52 -23.61 -20.08
C GLN A 83 -22.05 -24.03 -21.45
N TYR A 84 -23.28 -23.65 -21.79
CA TYR A 84 -23.92 -24.11 -23.02
C TYR A 84 -23.44 -23.36 -24.28
N ARG A 85 -23.28 -22.04 -24.19
CA ARG A 85 -23.06 -21.21 -25.40
C ARG A 85 -21.62 -20.75 -25.62
N ILE A 86 -20.82 -20.65 -24.56
CA ILE A 86 -19.50 -19.99 -24.62
C ILE A 86 -18.35 -20.97 -24.48
N PHE A 87 -18.47 -21.94 -23.58
CA PHE A 87 -17.41 -22.91 -23.29
C PHE A 87 -17.69 -24.32 -23.78
N GLY A 88 -18.97 -24.70 -23.95
CA GLY A 88 -19.35 -26.04 -24.41
C GLY A 88 -18.96 -27.16 -23.43
N THR A 89 -18.79 -26.85 -22.14
CA THR A 89 -18.42 -27.82 -21.10
C THR A 89 -19.19 -27.54 -19.82
N ASP A 90 -19.51 -28.60 -19.08
CA ASP A 90 -20.09 -28.57 -17.75
C ASP A 90 -19.03 -28.48 -16.63
N ARG A 91 -17.74 -28.62 -16.97
CA ARG A 91 -16.64 -28.58 -16.00
C ARG A 91 -16.43 -27.17 -15.47
N LEU A 92 -16.45 -27.03 -14.14
CA LEU A 92 -16.20 -25.77 -13.46
C LEU A 92 -14.69 -25.59 -13.21
N ARG A 93 -14.18 -24.38 -13.46
CA ARG A 93 -12.78 -24.03 -13.17
C ARG A 93 -12.52 -23.78 -11.69
N SER A 94 -13.49 -23.18 -11.00
CA SER A 94 -13.41 -22.91 -9.56
C SER A 94 -14.81 -22.78 -8.96
N ILE A 95 -14.92 -23.11 -7.67
CA ILE A 95 -16.15 -22.95 -6.88
C ILE A 95 -15.78 -22.10 -5.67
N SER A 96 -16.53 -21.04 -5.43
CA SER A 96 -16.39 -20.22 -4.23
C SER A 96 -17.46 -20.62 -3.22
N VAL A 97 -17.03 -21.06 -2.05
CA VAL A 97 -17.93 -21.48 -0.96
C VAL A 97 -17.82 -20.49 0.19
N ALA A 98 -18.94 -20.14 0.81
CA ALA A 98 -18.97 -19.38 2.05
C ALA A 98 -19.32 -20.33 3.20
N ILE A 99 -18.46 -20.37 4.22
CA ILE A 99 -18.69 -21.17 5.43
C ILE A 99 -19.71 -20.41 6.30
N LYS A 100 -20.67 -21.14 6.87
CA LYS A 100 -21.70 -20.57 7.74
C LYS A 100 -21.07 -20.04 9.03
N GLU A 101 -21.60 -18.95 9.57
CA GLU A 101 -21.19 -18.42 10.87
C GLU A 101 -21.29 -19.49 11.97
N GLY A 102 -20.27 -19.55 12.83
CA GLY A 102 -20.17 -20.53 13.92
C GLY A 102 -19.45 -21.84 13.57
N VAL A 103 -19.10 -22.08 12.31
CA VAL A 103 -18.29 -23.24 11.89
C VAL A 103 -16.84 -22.79 11.67
N SER A 104 -15.86 -23.53 12.23
CA SER A 104 -14.46 -23.23 11.99
C SER A 104 -14.09 -23.48 10.53
N LEU A 105 -13.15 -22.69 10.02
CA LEU A 105 -12.75 -22.79 8.61
C LEU A 105 -12.11 -24.14 8.30
N ASP A 106 -11.32 -24.68 9.22
CA ASP A 106 -10.69 -26.01 9.09
C ASP A 106 -11.74 -27.13 8.98
N GLN A 107 -12.77 -27.08 9.83
CA GLN A 107 -13.86 -28.05 9.78
C GLN A 107 -14.61 -27.95 8.45
N GLY A 108 -14.90 -26.73 7.99
CA GLY A 108 -15.53 -26.51 6.70
C GLY A 108 -14.68 -27.02 5.52
N MET A 109 -13.35 -26.87 5.57
CA MET A 109 -12.45 -27.41 4.54
C MET A 109 -12.47 -28.93 4.50
N VAL A 110 -12.45 -29.60 5.66
CA VAL A 110 -12.56 -31.07 5.76
C VAL A 110 -13.88 -31.58 5.21
N ASP A 111 -14.98 -30.89 5.53
CA ASP A 111 -16.31 -31.27 5.05
C ASP A 111 -16.44 -31.08 3.53
N ILE A 112 -15.90 -29.97 2.99
CA ILE A 112 -15.83 -29.74 1.54
C ILE A 112 -14.98 -30.82 0.86
N GLU A 113 -13.81 -31.16 1.40
CA GLU A 113 -12.96 -32.21 0.84
C GLU A 113 -13.71 -33.54 0.78
N ARG A 114 -14.38 -33.92 1.87
CA ARG A 114 -15.16 -35.16 1.93
C ARG A 114 -16.27 -35.19 0.87
N ILE A 115 -17.00 -34.09 0.72
CA ILE A 115 -18.05 -33.98 -0.30
C ILE A 115 -17.45 -34.10 -1.70
N MET A 116 -16.39 -33.35 -2.00
CA MET A 116 -15.75 -33.35 -3.32
C MET A 116 -15.17 -34.73 -3.68
N ARG A 117 -14.48 -35.40 -2.75
CA ARG A 117 -13.98 -36.78 -2.97
C ARG A 117 -15.11 -37.76 -3.29
N ARG A 118 -16.27 -37.61 -2.62
CA ARG A 118 -17.44 -38.46 -2.87
C ARG A 118 -18.04 -38.18 -4.25
N GLU A 119 -18.26 -36.91 -4.61
CA GLU A 119 -18.82 -36.53 -5.92
C GLU A 119 -17.88 -36.91 -7.07
N HIS A 120 -16.57 -36.81 -6.87
CA HIS A 120 -15.55 -37.20 -7.83
C HIS A 120 -15.24 -38.71 -7.81
N LYS A 121 -15.89 -39.48 -6.91
CA LYS A 121 -15.74 -40.93 -6.75
C LYS A 121 -14.28 -41.37 -6.48
N ILE A 122 -13.53 -40.56 -5.74
CA ILE A 122 -12.14 -40.83 -5.37
C ILE A 122 -12.11 -41.87 -4.25
N ARG A 123 -11.40 -42.98 -4.48
CA ARG A 123 -11.25 -44.07 -3.50
C ARG A 123 -10.40 -43.64 -2.30
N PRO A 124 -10.53 -44.30 -1.14
CA PRO A 124 -9.60 -44.14 -0.02
C PRO A 124 -8.17 -44.39 -0.47
N GLY A 125 -7.24 -43.50 -0.11
CA GLY A 125 -5.83 -43.55 -0.55
C GLY A 125 -5.56 -43.00 -1.95
N GLY A 126 -6.59 -42.63 -2.73
CA GLY A 126 -6.40 -41.91 -4.00
C GLY A 126 -6.01 -40.45 -3.79
N GLU A 127 -5.23 -39.90 -4.71
CA GLU A 127 -4.88 -38.47 -4.74
C GLU A 127 -6.08 -37.61 -5.14
N ASN A 128 -6.14 -36.39 -4.62
CA ASN A 128 -7.19 -35.42 -4.94
C ASN A 128 -6.93 -34.78 -6.31
N ASP A 129 -7.95 -34.70 -7.16
CA ASP A 129 -7.92 -34.00 -8.46
C ASP A 129 -8.39 -32.53 -8.37
N PHE A 130 -8.67 -32.05 -7.15
CA PHE A 130 -9.06 -30.69 -6.85
C PHE A 130 -8.17 -30.08 -5.77
N GLN A 131 -8.14 -28.75 -5.71
CA GLN A 131 -7.45 -27.99 -4.67
C GLN A 131 -8.44 -27.12 -3.92
N ILE A 132 -8.40 -27.17 -2.59
CA ILE A 132 -9.13 -26.24 -1.72
C ILE A 132 -8.15 -25.16 -1.31
N ARG A 133 -8.49 -23.89 -1.55
CA ARG A 133 -7.66 -22.74 -1.17
C ARG A 133 -8.41 -21.88 -0.19
N ASN A 134 -7.78 -21.60 0.94
CA ASN A 134 -8.29 -20.64 1.91
C ASN A 134 -7.92 -19.22 1.47
N GLN A 135 -8.92 -18.40 1.15
CA GLN A 135 -8.69 -17.01 0.77
C GLN A 135 -8.15 -16.17 1.94
N GLN A 136 -8.45 -16.52 3.19
CA GLN A 136 -7.92 -15.81 4.37
C GLN A 136 -6.42 -16.05 4.51
N GLU A 137 -5.94 -17.25 4.23
CA GLU A 137 -4.51 -17.58 4.29
C GLU A 137 -3.72 -16.80 3.22
N ILE A 138 -4.26 -16.65 2.01
CA ILE A 138 -3.65 -15.84 0.96
C ILE A 138 -3.53 -14.37 1.40
N LEU A 139 -4.61 -13.80 1.95
CA LEU A 139 -4.61 -12.43 2.44
C LEU A 139 -3.64 -12.25 3.61
N ALA A 140 -3.63 -13.19 4.56
CA ALA A 140 -2.74 -13.18 5.71
C ALA A 140 -1.27 -13.27 5.28
N THR A 141 -0.96 -14.15 4.31
CA THR A 141 0.39 -14.32 3.77
C THR A 141 0.87 -13.03 3.09
N GLN A 142 0.02 -12.41 2.24
CA GLN A 142 0.36 -11.13 1.63
C GLN A 142 0.58 -10.03 2.67
N GLN A 143 -0.30 -9.93 3.68
CA GLN A 143 -0.16 -8.95 4.76
C GLN A 143 1.14 -9.16 5.53
N GLN A 144 1.47 -10.41 5.86
CA GLN A 144 2.70 -10.77 6.55
C GLN A 144 3.93 -10.44 5.71
N THR A 145 3.92 -10.74 4.41
CA THR A 145 5.00 -10.37 3.49
C THR A 145 5.17 -8.85 3.43
N THR A 146 4.08 -8.10 3.24
CA THR A 146 4.11 -6.62 3.24
C THR A 146 4.63 -6.07 4.56
N GLN A 147 4.19 -6.60 5.70
CA GLN A 147 4.67 -6.19 7.01
C GLN A 147 6.16 -6.50 7.18
N THR A 148 6.62 -7.66 6.72
CA THR A 148 8.02 -8.08 6.81
C THR A 148 8.92 -7.15 5.99
N PHE A 149 8.55 -6.86 4.74
CA PHE A 149 9.25 -5.86 3.93
C PHE A 149 9.17 -4.45 4.54
N GLY A 150 8.04 -4.08 5.13
CA GLY A 150 7.87 -2.81 5.83
C GLY A 150 8.84 -2.68 7.01
N VAL A 151 8.97 -3.71 7.84
CA VAL A 151 9.93 -3.75 8.96
C VAL A 151 11.37 -3.73 8.46
N LEU A 152 11.68 -4.48 7.40
CA LEU A 152 13.03 -4.53 6.82
C LEU A 152 13.44 -3.17 6.22
N LEU A 153 12.56 -2.52 5.45
CA LEU A 153 12.85 -1.19 4.91
C LEU A 153 12.89 -0.14 6.03
N GLY A 154 12.00 -0.24 7.02
CA GLY A 154 11.98 0.64 8.18
C GLY A 154 13.26 0.52 9.02
N SER A 155 13.81 -0.68 9.19
CA SER A 155 15.06 -0.89 9.93
C SER A 155 16.27 -0.33 9.19
N ILE A 156 16.35 -0.52 7.87
CA ILE A 156 17.37 0.10 7.03
C ILE A 156 17.29 1.62 7.14
N ALA A 157 16.09 2.19 7.01
CA ALA A 157 15.87 3.63 7.16
C ALA A 157 16.30 4.14 8.56
N ALA A 158 15.99 3.40 9.63
CA ALA A 158 16.40 3.75 10.99
C ALA A 158 17.93 3.73 11.16
N VAL A 159 18.63 2.74 10.58
CA VAL A 159 20.10 2.70 10.61
C VAL A 159 20.69 3.86 9.80
N SER A 160 20.19 4.11 8.59
CA SER A 160 20.63 5.25 7.77
C SER A 160 20.44 6.58 8.49
N LEU A 161 19.34 6.72 9.22
CA LEU A 161 19.06 7.89 10.04
C LEU A 161 20.03 8.04 11.21
N LEU A 162 20.34 6.95 11.93
CA LEU A 162 21.33 6.98 13.02
C LEU A 162 22.70 7.42 12.50
N VAL A 163 23.15 6.83 11.39
CA VAL A 163 24.42 7.19 10.76
C VAL A 163 24.42 8.65 10.29
N GLY A 164 23.32 9.09 9.66
CA GLY A 164 23.15 10.49 9.26
C GLY A 164 23.14 11.46 10.45
N GLY A 165 22.45 11.09 11.52
CA GLY A 165 22.37 11.88 12.76
C GLY A 165 23.72 12.01 13.46
N ILE A 166 24.51 10.94 13.50
CA ILE A 166 25.90 10.98 14.00
C ILE A 166 26.74 11.93 13.13
N GLY A 167 26.54 11.91 11.80
CA GLY A 167 27.19 12.84 10.88
C GLY A 167 26.87 14.31 11.21
N ILE A 168 25.60 14.63 11.43
CA ILE A 168 25.16 15.98 11.82
C ILE A 168 25.79 16.38 13.16
N MET A 169 25.78 15.48 14.14
CA MET A 169 26.39 15.73 15.44
C MET A 169 27.89 16.07 15.29
N ASN A 170 28.62 15.32 14.48
CA ASN A 170 30.05 15.55 14.24
C ASN A 170 30.32 16.88 13.54
N ILE A 171 29.57 17.21 12.48
CA ILE A 171 29.71 18.50 11.78
C ILE A 171 29.42 19.65 12.74
N MET A 172 28.38 19.52 13.57
CA MET A 172 28.05 20.53 14.57
C MET A 172 29.14 20.68 15.63
N LEU A 173 29.79 19.60 16.04
CA LEU A 173 30.91 19.68 16.98
C LEU A 173 32.11 20.42 16.41
N VAL A 174 32.48 20.09 15.17
CA VAL A 174 33.57 20.77 14.46
C VAL A 174 33.25 22.25 14.30
N SER A 175 32.02 22.59 13.89
CA SER A 175 31.54 23.98 13.78
C SER A 175 31.62 24.74 15.10
N VAL A 176 31.25 24.10 16.22
CA VAL A 176 31.39 24.71 17.56
C VAL A 176 32.84 24.97 17.90
N THR A 177 33.74 24.03 17.60
CA THR A 177 35.18 24.21 17.87
C THR A 177 35.80 25.30 17.01
N GLU A 178 35.47 25.40 15.74
CA GLU A 178 35.95 26.46 14.84
C GLU A 178 35.42 27.84 15.26
N ARG A 179 34.17 27.92 15.71
CA ARG A 179 33.53 29.17 16.15
C ARG A 179 33.71 29.46 17.65
N THR A 180 34.63 28.76 18.34
CA THR A 180 34.82 28.91 19.80
C THR A 180 35.06 30.35 20.22
N ARG A 181 35.92 31.08 19.50
CA ARG A 181 36.25 32.48 19.79
C ARG A 181 35.04 33.41 19.62
N GLU A 182 34.23 33.20 18.58
CA GLU A 182 33.00 33.97 18.36
C GLU A 182 31.97 33.76 19.48
N ILE A 183 31.81 32.51 19.94
CA ILE A 183 30.91 32.16 21.05
C ILE A 183 31.38 32.84 22.34
N GLY A 184 32.70 32.86 22.59
CA GLY A 184 33.32 33.55 23.72
C GLY A 184 33.02 35.05 23.74
N ILE A 185 33.15 35.72 22.58
CA ILE A 185 32.82 37.15 22.45
C ILE A 185 31.33 37.41 22.74
N ARG A 186 30.42 36.59 22.19
CA ARG A 186 28.97 36.74 22.46
C ARG A 186 28.64 36.58 23.94
N LYS A 187 29.26 35.61 24.63
CA LYS A 187 29.09 35.40 26.07
C LYS A 187 29.65 36.56 26.89
N ALA A 188 30.81 37.11 26.51
CA ALA A 188 31.39 38.29 27.17
C ALA A 188 30.50 39.54 27.04
N LEU A 189 29.74 39.65 25.95
CA LEU A 189 28.74 40.70 25.72
C LEU A 189 27.39 40.43 26.41
N GLY A 190 27.27 39.34 27.19
CA GLY A 190 26.08 39.03 27.98
C GLY A 190 25.09 38.04 27.35
N ALA A 191 25.46 37.33 26.28
CA ALA A 191 24.60 36.26 25.75
C ALA A 191 24.42 35.13 26.76
N THR A 192 23.17 34.78 27.07
CA THR A 192 22.86 33.68 27.98
C THR A 192 23.23 32.32 27.35
N PRO A 193 23.56 31.29 28.16
CA PRO A 193 23.78 29.92 27.67
C PRO A 193 22.60 29.40 26.83
N PHE A 194 21.38 29.80 27.20
CA PHE A 194 20.17 29.45 26.46
C PHE A 194 20.15 30.04 25.04
N ASN A 195 20.56 31.31 24.87
CA ASN A 195 20.62 31.94 23.54
C ASN A 195 21.60 31.22 22.62
N ILE A 196 22.78 30.84 23.14
CA ILE A 196 23.79 30.09 22.39
C ILE A 196 23.27 28.69 22.03
N MET A 197 22.67 27.98 22.98
CA MET A 197 22.11 26.65 22.73
C MET A 197 21.01 26.70 21.67
N PHE A 198 20.09 27.66 21.76
CA PHE A 198 18.97 27.82 20.84
C PHE A 198 19.43 28.14 19.42
N GLN A 199 20.49 28.95 19.26
CA GLN A 199 21.09 29.24 17.96
C GLN A 199 21.59 27.97 17.26
N PHE A 200 22.39 27.16 17.97
CA PHE A 200 22.93 25.91 17.39
C PHE A 200 21.84 24.86 17.15
N LEU A 201 20.81 24.80 18.00
CA LEU A 201 19.64 23.94 17.77
C LEU A 201 18.84 24.35 16.53
N ILE A 202 18.68 25.65 16.28
CA ILE A 202 18.07 26.13 15.04
C ILE A 202 18.93 25.78 13.83
N GLU A 203 20.25 25.93 13.92
CA GLU A 203 21.18 25.57 12.83
C GLU A 203 21.05 24.08 12.46
N SER A 204 21.03 23.18 13.46
CA SER A 204 20.83 21.74 13.21
C SER A 204 19.42 21.42 12.69
N LEU A 205 18.40 22.10 13.21
CA LEU A 205 17.02 21.93 12.76
C LEU A 205 16.86 22.36 11.29
N VAL A 206 17.39 23.52 10.91
CA VAL A 206 17.32 24.04 9.54
C VAL A 206 18.05 23.10 8.57
N LEU A 207 19.24 22.60 8.94
CA LEU A 207 19.97 21.62 8.14
C LEU A 207 19.17 20.33 7.93
N CYS A 208 18.56 19.78 8.99
CA CYS A 208 17.70 18.61 8.88
C CYS A 208 16.47 18.88 8.02
N LEU A 209 15.75 19.97 8.25
CA LEU A 209 14.55 20.31 7.50
C LEU A 209 14.85 20.54 6.01
N ALA A 210 15.97 21.18 5.68
CA ALA A 210 16.42 21.34 4.30
C ALA A 210 16.73 19.99 3.66
N GLY A 211 17.48 19.12 4.36
CA GLY A 211 17.79 17.77 3.89
C GLY A 211 16.54 16.88 3.74
N GLY A 212 15.61 16.95 4.70
CA GLY A 212 14.33 16.25 4.66
C GLY A 212 13.43 16.72 3.52
N GLY A 213 13.35 18.04 3.31
CA GLY A 213 12.65 18.63 2.17
C GLY A 213 13.22 18.18 0.83
N LEU A 214 14.55 18.24 0.67
CA LEU A 214 15.23 17.72 -0.52
C LEU A 214 15.01 16.21 -0.71
N GLY A 215 15.07 15.43 0.37
CA GLY A 215 14.80 14.00 0.34
C GLY A 215 13.37 13.68 -0.13
N ILE A 216 12.38 14.42 0.35
CA ILE A 216 10.97 14.29 -0.08
C ILE A 216 10.83 14.65 -1.56
N LEU A 217 11.46 15.74 -2.01
CA LEU A 217 11.42 16.14 -3.43
C LEU A 217 12.05 15.08 -4.34
N LEU A 218 13.22 14.56 -3.97
CA LEU A 218 13.89 13.49 -4.71
C LEU A 218 13.07 12.19 -4.71
N GLY A 219 12.50 11.82 -3.56
CA GLY A 219 11.63 10.65 -3.43
C GLY A 219 10.38 10.77 -4.28
N TRP A 220 9.76 11.95 -4.29
CA TRP A 220 8.60 12.23 -5.14
C TRP A 220 8.95 12.14 -6.62
N GLY A 221 10.06 12.77 -7.04
CA GLY A 221 10.54 12.71 -8.43
C GLY A 221 10.89 11.30 -8.89
N ALA A 222 11.53 10.50 -8.03
CA ALA A 222 11.81 9.10 -8.33
C ALA A 222 10.52 8.28 -8.46
N SER A 223 9.55 8.50 -7.57
CA SER A 223 8.26 7.81 -7.59
C SER A 223 7.45 8.10 -8.87
N THR A 224 7.39 9.37 -9.31
CA THR A 224 6.68 9.75 -10.54
C THR A 224 7.37 9.21 -11.79
N LEU A 225 8.71 9.22 -11.81
CA LEU A 225 9.50 8.65 -12.90
C LEU A 225 9.27 7.13 -13.01
N MET A 226 9.22 6.42 -11.89
CA MET A 226 8.93 4.98 -11.88
C MET A 226 7.49 4.68 -12.35
N SER A 227 6.52 5.48 -11.91
CA SER A 227 5.12 5.30 -12.31
C SER A 227 4.93 5.47 -13.82
N THR A 228 5.54 6.51 -14.40
CA THR A 228 5.43 6.82 -15.84
C THR A 228 6.22 5.88 -16.74
N LYS A 229 7.42 5.45 -16.34
CA LYS A 229 8.28 4.58 -17.15
C LYS A 229 7.94 3.10 -17.04
N PHE A 230 7.56 2.63 -15.86
CA PHE A 230 7.37 1.20 -15.59
C PHE A 230 5.91 0.81 -15.32
N GLY A 231 4.98 1.78 -15.33
CA GLY A 231 3.56 1.53 -15.06
C GLY A 231 3.26 1.08 -13.63
N TRP A 232 4.18 1.33 -12.69
CA TRP A 232 3.98 0.97 -11.29
C TRP A 232 3.00 1.95 -10.63
N ASN A 233 2.01 1.40 -9.92
CA ASN A 233 1.05 2.19 -9.17
C ASN A 233 1.66 2.61 -7.83
N THR A 234 2.47 3.67 -7.86
CA THR A 234 3.12 4.23 -6.67
C THR A 234 2.19 5.27 -6.03
N ALA A 235 1.53 4.91 -4.93
CA ALA A 235 0.71 5.83 -4.16
C ALA A 235 1.57 6.57 -3.12
N ILE A 236 1.56 7.89 -3.18
CA ILE A 236 2.25 8.74 -2.18
C ILE A 236 1.21 9.16 -1.15
N ASP A 237 1.35 8.64 0.07
CA ASP A 237 0.50 9.02 1.19
C ASP A 237 0.99 10.35 1.79
N SER A 238 0.12 11.36 1.82
CA SER A 238 0.40 12.67 2.41
C SER A 238 0.73 12.58 3.89
N THR A 239 0.12 11.63 4.61
CA THR A 239 0.38 11.39 6.03
C THR A 239 1.82 10.92 6.24
N ALA A 240 2.29 9.99 5.40
CA ALA A 240 3.65 9.49 5.45
C ALA A 240 4.69 10.60 5.18
N VAL A 241 4.41 11.52 4.26
CA VAL A 241 5.27 12.68 3.97
C VAL A 241 5.38 13.60 5.19
N VAL A 242 4.26 13.94 5.82
CA VAL A 242 4.24 14.78 7.03
C VAL A 242 4.99 14.11 8.17
N VAL A 243 4.78 12.81 8.38
CA VAL A 243 5.48 12.04 9.41
C VAL A 243 6.99 12.01 9.15
N ALA A 244 7.41 11.78 7.91
CA ALA A 244 8.83 11.79 7.54
C ALA A 244 9.49 13.17 7.78
N PHE A 245 8.79 14.24 7.43
CA PHE A 245 9.27 15.61 7.66
C PHE A 245 9.38 15.95 9.15
N ALA A 246 8.35 15.62 9.94
CA ALA A 246 8.37 15.80 11.39
C ALA A 246 9.48 14.96 12.05
N PHE A 247 9.72 13.76 11.53
CA PHE A 247 10.77 12.88 12.03
C PHE A 247 12.18 13.43 11.72
N SER A 248 12.39 14.03 10.54
CA SER A 248 13.63 14.76 10.23
C SER A 248 13.89 15.91 11.21
N ALA A 249 12.86 16.68 11.56
CA ALA A 249 12.95 17.72 12.58
C ALA A 249 13.36 17.17 13.96
N ALA A 250 12.71 16.07 14.39
CA ALA A 250 13.02 15.41 15.65
C ALA A 250 14.48 14.94 15.72
N VAL A 251 15.02 14.42 14.61
CA VAL A 251 16.41 13.98 14.50
C VAL A 251 17.38 15.15 14.61
N GLY A 252 17.09 16.28 13.95
CA GLY A 252 17.90 17.48 14.05
C GLY A 252 17.95 18.07 15.45
N LEU A 253 16.83 18.01 16.18
CA LEU A 253 16.78 18.41 17.58
C LEU A 253 17.57 17.43 18.46
N PHE A 254 17.37 16.12 18.27
CA PHE A 254 18.00 15.09 19.10
C PHE A 254 19.53 15.10 18.97
N PHE A 255 20.06 15.03 17.75
CA PHE A 255 21.50 15.00 17.50
C PHE A 255 22.17 16.38 17.62
N GLY A 256 21.42 17.47 17.46
CA GLY A 256 21.92 18.84 17.69
C GLY A 256 22.01 19.24 19.16
N LEU A 257 21.26 18.58 20.05
CA LEU A 257 21.18 18.97 21.46
C LEU A 257 22.51 18.86 22.20
N TRP A 258 23.27 17.79 21.96
CA TRP A 258 24.56 17.61 22.62
C TRP A 258 25.60 18.68 22.25
N PRO A 259 25.91 18.93 20.95
CA PRO A 259 26.83 19.99 20.57
C PRO A 259 26.34 21.38 20.98
N ALA A 260 25.03 21.66 20.87
CA ALA A 260 24.45 22.92 21.30
C ALA A 260 24.64 23.18 22.81
N ARG A 261 24.45 22.14 23.64
CA ARG A 261 24.75 22.22 25.07
C ARG A 261 26.23 22.46 25.33
N ARG A 262 27.11 21.77 24.60
CA ARG A 262 28.57 21.95 24.74
C ARG A 262 29.01 23.38 24.41
N ALA A 263 28.46 23.98 23.35
CA ALA A 263 28.70 25.38 23.01
C ALA A 263 28.23 26.33 24.13
N ALA A 264 27.04 26.06 24.68
CA ALA A 264 26.45 26.85 25.76
C ALA A 264 27.24 26.77 27.07
N THR A 265 28.00 25.70 27.33
CA THR A 265 28.81 25.53 28.56
C THR A 265 30.29 25.94 28.42
N LEU A 266 30.76 26.41 27.25
CA LEU A 266 32.12 26.92 27.07
C LEU A 266 32.45 28.07 28.05
N ASN A 267 33.61 28.00 28.72
CA ASN A 267 34.12 29.08 29.56
C ASN A 267 34.56 30.29 28.73
N THR A 268 34.13 31.49 29.11
CA THR A 268 34.45 32.73 28.40
C THR A 268 35.95 33.01 28.34
N ILE A 269 36.69 32.72 29.42
CA ILE A 269 38.13 32.93 29.50
C ILE A 269 38.88 31.99 28.55
N ASP A 270 38.53 30.70 28.57
CA ASP A 270 39.16 29.68 27.71
C ASP A 270 38.85 29.94 26.23
N ALA A 271 37.63 30.39 25.92
CA ALA A 271 37.20 30.69 24.56
C ALA A 271 37.92 31.89 23.92
N LEU A 272 38.30 32.90 24.71
CA LEU A 272 39.04 34.09 24.24
C LEU A 272 40.55 33.84 24.09
N ARG A 273 41.04 32.78 24.74
CA ARG A 273 42.46 32.39 24.74
C ARG A 273 42.79 31.34 23.68
N TYR A 274 41.77 30.85 22.98
CA TYR A 274 41.88 29.94 21.86
C TYR A 274 42.36 30.72 20.63
N GLU A 275 43.52 30.33 20.07
CA GLU A 275 43.99 30.74 18.73
C GLU A 275 43.36 29.85 17.64
#